data_AF-A0A1B8TTJ0-F1
#
_entry.id   AF-A0A1B8TTJ0-F1
#
_cell.length_a   1.000
_cell.length_b   1.000
_cell.length_c   1.000
_cell.angle_alpha   90.00
_cell.angle_beta   90.00
_cell.angle_gamma   90.00
#
_symmetry.space_group_name_H-M   'P 1'
#
loop_
_entity.id
_entity.type
_entity.pdbx_description
1 polymer ?
#
loop_
_entity_poly.entity_id
_entity_poly.type
_entity_poly.pdbx_seq_one_letter_code
_entity_poly.pdbx_strand_id
1 'polypeptide(L)'
;MKVESWNRIGKIKSYLILFFCLVELLLLNFKKNSELMNEHYLGISFVVFIFVILFLTVVSKLLSLFGIKFLKPNWNENPISLNLSKSLNFFQFVGYWFTISGIINTLFVGVFYQEIEKESIMKFSYGIALLIGITLSLKWLNKNEQSRTTI
;
A
#
# COMPACT_ATOMS: atom_id res chain seq x y z
N MET A 1 -5.72 21.73 -10.21
CA MET A 1 -5.80 20.83 -9.03
C MET A 1 -5.16 21.60 -7.86
N LYS A 2 -5.93 22.06 -6.87
CA LYS A 2 -5.33 22.72 -5.70
C LYS A 2 -4.54 21.65 -4.94
N VAL A 3 -3.23 21.82 -4.85
CA VAL A 3 -2.41 21.01 -3.95
C VAL A 3 -2.81 21.44 -2.55
N GLU A 4 -3.64 20.66 -1.87
CA GLU A 4 -3.90 20.88 -0.44
C GLU A 4 -2.56 20.83 0.29
N SER A 5 -2.23 21.94 0.96
CA SER A 5 -1.03 22.03 1.78
C SER A 5 -1.04 20.91 2.82
N TRP A 6 0.08 20.19 2.94
CA TRP A 6 0.19 19.14 3.96
C TRP A 6 0.09 19.73 5.37
N ASN A 7 -0.82 19.15 6.17
CA ASN A 7 -0.94 19.49 7.57
C ASN A 7 0.18 18.81 8.39
N ARG A 8 0.17 19.03 9.71
CA ARG A 8 1.16 18.42 10.62
C ARG A 8 1.18 16.89 10.52
N ILE A 9 0.02 16.24 10.39
CA ILE A 9 -0.10 14.78 10.30
C ILE A 9 0.52 14.27 8.99
N GLY A 10 0.19 14.90 7.85
CA GLY A 10 0.75 14.53 6.56
C GLY A 10 2.27 14.63 6.54
N LYS A 11 2.84 15.68 7.14
CA LYS A 11 4.30 15.82 7.30
C LYS A 11 4.90 14.71 8.16
N ILE A 12 4.30 14.42 9.32
CA ILE A 12 4.76 13.35 10.22
C ILE A 12 4.76 11.99 9.52
N LYS A 13 3.69 11.65 8.78
CA LYS A 13 3.64 10.41 8.00
C LYS A 13 4.79 10.29 7.01
N SER A 14 5.08 11.36 6.27
CA SER A 14 6.19 11.37 5.31
C SER A 14 7.54 11.13 5.99
N TYR A 15 7.78 11.77 7.14
CA TYR A 15 8.98 11.52 7.93
C TYR A 15 9.04 10.10 8.50
N LEU A 16 7.91 9.54 8.92
CA LEU A 16 7.84 8.15 9.39
C LEU A 16 8.16 7.15 8.27
N ILE A 17 7.61 7.35 7.07
CA ILE A 17 7.96 6.50 5.92
C ILE A 17 9.46 6.57 5.65
N LEU A 18 10.02 7.78 5.58
CA LEU A 18 11.45 7.95 5.37
C LEU A 18 12.28 7.27 6.47
N PHE A 19 11.89 7.45 7.73
CA PHE A 19 12.55 6.83 8.87
C PHE A 19 12.51 5.30 8.77
N PHE A 20 11.35 4.71 8.46
CA PHE A 20 11.24 3.25 8.30
C PHE A 20 12.09 2.74 7.15
N CYS A 21 12.12 3.43 6.01
CA CYS A 21 12.99 3.04 4.90
C CYS A 21 14.47 3.10 5.28
N LEU A 22 14.90 4.13 6.02
CA LEU A 22 16.29 4.25 6.48
C LEU A 22 16.66 3.16 7.48
N VAL A 23 15.79 2.87 8.46
CA VAL A 23 15.99 1.78 9.42
C VAL A 23 16.07 0.44 8.69
N GLU A 24 15.21 0.21 7.71
CA GLU A 24 15.20 -0.99 6.90
C GLU A 24 16.52 -1.18 6.13
N LEU A 25 17.05 -0.12 5.52
CA LEU A 25 18.37 -0.15 4.88
C LEU A 25 19.50 -0.46 5.86
N LEU A 26 19.47 0.09 7.06
CA LEU A 26 20.48 -0.19 8.10
C LEU A 26 20.43 -1.64 8.59
N LEU A 27 19.24 -2.23 8.60
CA LEU A 27 19.01 -3.62 9.00
C LEU A 27 19.21 -4.60 7.85
N LEU A 28 19.50 -4.12 6.64
CA LEU A 28 19.64 -4.93 5.44
C LEU A 28 20.95 -5.73 5.54
N ASN A 29 20.85 -6.91 6.15
CA ASN A 29 21.93 -7.89 6.20
C ASN A 29 22.01 -8.56 4.82
N PHE A 30 22.97 -8.11 4.00
CA PHE A 30 23.36 -8.80 2.78
C PHE A 30 24.00 -10.15 3.12
N LYS A 31 23.17 -11.14 3.46
CA LYS A 31 23.57 -12.52 3.36
C LYS A 31 23.71 -12.80 1.87
N LYS A 32 24.91 -13.17 1.42
CA LYS A 32 25.30 -13.53 0.04
C LYS A 32 24.44 -14.63 -0.64
N ASN A 33 23.39 -15.09 0.03
CA ASN A 33 22.33 -15.95 -0.51
C ASN A 33 21.07 -15.13 -0.84
N SER A 34 21.20 -13.90 -1.34
CA SER A 34 20.10 -13.26 -2.08
C SER A 34 19.81 -14.18 -3.26
N GLU A 35 18.84 -15.08 -3.10
CA GLU A 35 18.48 -15.99 -4.18
C GLU A 35 18.12 -15.12 -5.39
N LEU A 36 18.87 -15.27 -6.48
CA LEU A 36 18.64 -14.53 -7.72
C LEU A 36 17.18 -14.68 -8.19
N MET A 37 16.63 -13.62 -8.78
CA MET A 37 15.25 -13.57 -9.28
C MET A 37 14.99 -14.77 -10.22
N ASN A 38 14.21 -15.74 -9.75
CA ASN A 38 13.79 -16.91 -10.53
C ASN A 38 12.36 -16.67 -11.05
N GLU A 39 12.01 -17.25 -12.20
CA GLU A 39 10.70 -17.13 -12.85
C GLU A 39 9.53 -17.45 -11.91
N HIS A 40 9.72 -18.43 -11.02
CA HIS A 40 8.75 -18.80 -9.99
C HIS A 40 8.39 -17.64 -9.05
N TYR A 41 9.35 -16.78 -8.73
CA TYR A 41 9.15 -15.64 -7.84
C TYR A 41 8.32 -14.53 -8.49
N LEU A 42 8.50 -14.31 -9.80
CA LEU A 42 7.65 -13.39 -10.56
C LEU A 42 6.20 -13.89 -10.59
N GLY A 43 6.00 -15.20 -10.80
CA GLY A 43 4.69 -15.83 -10.74
C GLY A 43 4.02 -15.65 -9.37
N ILE A 44 4.75 -15.91 -8.28
CA ILE A 44 4.26 -15.72 -6.91
C ILE A 44 3.91 -14.25 -6.66
N SER A 45 4.77 -13.31 -7.04
CA SER A 45 4.52 -11.87 -6.89
C SER A 45 3.26 -11.43 -7.62
N PHE A 46 3.02 -11.94 -8.83
CA PHE A 46 1.81 -11.64 -9.60
C PHE A 46 0.53 -12.21 -8.94
N VAL A 47 0.56 -13.45 -8.46
CA VAL A 47 -0.58 -14.06 -7.75
C VAL A 47 -0.91 -13.26 -6.49
N VAL A 48 0.12 -12.93 -5.71
CA VAL A 48 0.02 -12.09 -4.52
C VAL A 48 -0.58 -10.71 -4.84
N PHE A 49 -0.12 -10.08 -5.92
CA PHE A 49 -0.61 -8.78 -6.36
C PHE A 49 -2.12 -8.80 -6.61
N ILE A 50 -2.60 -9.80 -7.37
CA ILE A 50 -4.04 -9.99 -7.62
C ILE A 50 -4.77 -10.27 -6.31
N PHE A 51 -4.22 -11.17 -5.48
CA PHE A 51 -4.83 -11.55 -4.22
C PHE A 51 -5.05 -10.34 -3.30
N VAL A 52 -4.06 -9.46 -3.15
CA VAL A 52 -4.16 -8.25 -2.30
C VAL A 52 -5.24 -7.30 -2.81
N ILE A 53 -5.31 -7.09 -4.12
CA ILE A 53 -6.35 -6.25 -4.73
C ILE A 53 -7.73 -6.83 -4.43
N LEU A 54 -7.93 -8.12 -4.69
CA LEU A 54 -9.20 -8.80 -4.48
C LEU A 54 -9.58 -8.84 -3.01
N PHE A 55 -8.64 -9.18 -2.14
CA PHE A 55 -8.83 -9.27 -0.70
C PHE A 55 -9.34 -7.93 -0.14
N LEU A 56 -8.63 -6.83 -0.39
CA LEU A 56 -9.03 -5.52 0.14
C LEU A 56 -10.42 -5.11 -0.38
N THR A 57 -10.67 -5.37 -1.65
CA THR A 57 -11.93 -5.05 -2.31
C THR A 57 -13.11 -5.86 -1.74
N VAL A 58 -12.95 -7.17 -1.61
CA VAL A 58 -13.97 -8.09 -1.09
C VAL A 58 -14.22 -7.85 0.39
N VAL A 59 -13.18 -7.68 1.21
CA VAL A 59 -13.32 -7.41 2.65
C VAL A 59 -14.02 -6.08 2.88
N SER A 60 -13.64 -5.02 2.15
CA SER A 60 -14.34 -3.73 2.25
C SER A 60 -15.81 -3.87 1.87
N LYS A 61 -16.11 -4.66 0.83
CA LYS A 61 -17.50 -4.94 0.45
C LYS A 61 -18.26 -5.71 1.52
N LEU A 62 -17.66 -6.75 2.10
CA LEU A 62 -18.26 -7.56 3.16
C LEU A 62 -18.58 -6.70 4.39
N LEU A 63 -17.63 -5.88 4.84
CA LEU A 63 -17.81 -4.96 5.96
C LEU A 63 -18.90 -3.91 5.70
N SER A 64 -19.06 -3.47 4.46
CA SER A 64 -20.15 -2.56 4.11
C SER A 64 -21.55 -3.17 4.26
N LEU A 65 -21.67 -4.50 4.17
CA LEU A 65 -22.94 -5.19 4.43
C LEU A 65 -23.34 -5.14 5.91
N PHE A 66 -22.36 -5.00 6.81
CA PHE A 66 -22.59 -4.76 8.25
C PHE A 66 -22.83 -3.28 8.58
N GLY A 67 -23.06 -2.42 7.58
CA GLY A 67 -23.39 -1.00 7.77
C GLY A 67 -22.18 -0.07 7.85
N ILE A 68 -20.96 -0.56 7.66
CA ILE A 68 -19.75 0.28 7.67
C ILE A 68 -19.66 1.09 6.36
N LYS A 69 -19.74 2.42 6.48
CA LYS A 69 -19.52 3.33 5.36
C LYS A 69 -18.04 3.72 5.28
N PHE A 70 -17.35 3.29 4.23
CA PHE A 70 -15.93 3.62 4.05
C PHE A 70 -15.77 5.01 3.46
N LEU A 71 -14.92 5.81 4.10
CA LEU A 71 -14.54 7.13 3.62
C LEU A 71 -13.32 7.03 2.70
N LYS A 72 -13.29 7.88 1.67
CA LYS A 72 -12.12 8.02 0.82
C LYS A 72 -10.93 8.47 1.69
N PRO A 73 -9.78 7.79 1.61
CA PRO A 73 -8.66 8.14 2.46
C PRO A 73 -8.06 9.50 2.05
N ASN A 74 -7.56 10.23 3.03
CA ASN A 74 -6.88 11.50 2.85
C ASN A 74 -5.51 11.44 3.53
N TRP A 75 -4.47 11.88 2.81
CA TRP A 75 -3.11 11.92 3.31
C TRP A 75 -2.98 12.68 4.64
N ASN A 76 -3.77 13.73 4.83
CA ASN A 76 -3.76 14.60 6.00
C ASN A 76 -4.48 14.00 7.24
N GLU A 77 -5.11 12.83 7.14
CA GLU A 77 -5.78 12.16 8.28
C GLU A 77 -4.88 11.16 9.01
N ASN A 78 -5.12 10.91 10.30
CA ASN A 78 -4.35 9.90 11.06
C ASN A 78 -4.56 8.48 10.46
N PRO A 79 -3.48 7.72 10.15
CA PRO A 79 -3.64 6.39 9.55
C PRO A 79 -4.10 5.35 10.57
N ILE A 80 -3.84 5.55 11.87
CA ILE A 80 -4.25 4.63 12.95
C ILE A 80 -5.49 5.20 13.60
N SER A 81 -6.64 5.01 12.95
CA SER A 81 -7.94 5.33 13.52
C SER A 81 -8.64 4.04 13.94
N LEU A 82 -9.20 4.02 15.16
CA LEU A 82 -10.06 2.92 15.62
C LEU A 82 -11.41 2.88 14.88
N ASN A 83 -11.72 3.91 14.09
CA ASN A 83 -12.93 3.96 13.29
C ASN A 83 -12.76 3.14 12.00
N LEU A 84 -13.51 2.04 11.87
CA LEU A 84 -13.51 1.17 10.70
C LEU A 84 -13.85 1.90 9.40
N SER A 85 -14.69 2.94 9.46
CA SER A 85 -14.99 3.80 8.29
C SER A 85 -13.76 4.52 7.74
N LYS A 86 -12.73 4.73 8.56
CA LYS A 86 -11.47 5.39 8.20
C LYS A 86 -10.30 4.42 8.02
N SER A 87 -10.56 3.11 8.09
CA SER A 87 -9.53 2.07 7.96
C SER A 87 -8.73 2.15 6.65
N LEU A 88 -9.31 2.68 5.56
CA LEU A 88 -8.60 2.88 4.29
C LEU A 88 -7.42 3.87 4.40
N ASN A 89 -7.39 4.76 5.40
CA ASN A 89 -6.24 5.63 5.66
C ASN A 89 -4.99 4.83 6.07
N PHE A 90 -5.19 3.74 6.82
CA PHE A 90 -4.11 2.83 7.19
C PHE A 90 -3.54 2.13 5.95
N PHE A 91 -4.41 1.53 5.13
CA PHE A 91 -3.98 0.86 3.90
C PHE A 91 -3.32 1.82 2.91
N GLN A 92 -3.77 3.08 2.83
CA GLN A 92 -3.10 4.10 2.02
C GLN A 92 -1.68 4.39 2.54
N PHE A 93 -1.53 4.54 3.86
CA PHE A 93 -0.22 4.77 4.47
C PHE A 93 0.74 3.60 4.24
N VAL A 94 0.29 2.36 4.50
CA VAL A 94 1.09 1.15 4.24
C VAL A 94 1.41 1.00 2.76
N GLY A 95 0.45 1.29 1.88
CA GLY A 95 0.65 1.28 0.43
C GLY A 95 1.79 2.21 0.01
N TYR A 96 1.78 3.46 0.47
CA TYR A 96 2.87 4.40 0.19
C TYR A 96 4.20 3.98 0.81
N TRP A 97 4.19 3.45 2.04
CA TRP A 97 5.40 2.97 2.68
C TRP A 97 6.05 1.84 1.87
N PHE A 98 5.30 0.79 1.54
CA PHE A 98 5.82 -0.34 0.75
C PHE A 98 6.27 0.05 -0.65
N THR A 99 5.56 0.96 -1.32
CA THR A 99 5.99 1.48 -2.63
C THR A 99 7.32 2.23 -2.52
N ILE A 100 7.45 3.14 -1.55
CA ILE A 100 8.66 3.96 -1.38
C ILE A 100 9.84 3.09 -0.91
N SER A 101 9.61 2.17 0.04
CA SER A 101 10.62 1.22 0.51
C SER A 101 11.14 0.35 -0.65
N GLY A 102 10.24 -0.24 -1.45
CA GLY A 102 10.63 -1.03 -2.63
C GLY A 102 11.47 -0.24 -3.63
N ILE A 103 11.13 1.04 -3.88
CA ILE A 103 11.94 1.92 -4.76
C ILE A 103 13.31 2.19 -4.15
N ILE A 104 13.36 2.62 -2.89
CA ILE A 104 14.61 2.98 -2.21
C ILE A 104 15.56 1.79 -2.15
N ASN A 105 15.07 0.61 -1.76
CA ASN A 105 15.88 -0.58 -1.69
C ASN A 105 16.34 -1.03 -3.09
N THR A 106 15.48 -0.97 -4.11
CA THR A 106 15.89 -1.26 -5.50
C THR A 106 17.00 -0.32 -5.96
N LEU A 107 16.89 0.98 -5.66
CA LEU A 107 17.93 1.96 -6.01
C LEU A 107 19.22 1.71 -5.23
N PHE A 108 19.13 1.45 -3.93
CA PHE A 108 20.29 1.21 -3.09
C PHE A 108 21.02 -0.07 -3.51
N VAL A 109 20.31 -1.20 -3.60
CA VAL A 109 20.88 -2.49 -4.02
C VAL A 109 21.39 -2.41 -5.47
N GLY A 110 20.60 -1.83 -6.38
CA GLY A 110 20.97 -1.71 -7.78
C GLY A 110 22.21 -0.85 -8.02
N VAL A 111 22.39 0.23 -7.24
CA VAL A 111 23.58 1.10 -7.36
C VAL A 111 24.81 0.49 -6.70
N PHE A 112 24.69 -0.01 -5.46
CA PHE A 112 25.85 -0.45 -4.67
C PHE A 112 26.25 -1.90 -4.93
N TYR A 113 25.31 -2.76 -5.31
CA TYR A 113 25.52 -4.21 -5.47
C TYR A 113 25.26 -4.69 -6.90
N GLN A 114 24.74 -3.84 -7.78
CA GLN A 114 24.42 -4.17 -9.18
C GLN A 114 23.45 -5.36 -9.34
N GLU A 115 22.66 -5.62 -8.30
CA GLU A 115 21.65 -6.68 -8.27
C GLU A 115 20.24 -6.10 -8.14
N ILE A 116 19.25 -6.87 -8.58
CA ILE A 116 17.84 -6.56 -8.32
C ILE A 116 17.35 -7.49 -7.22
N GLU A 117 17.05 -6.91 -6.07
CA GLU A 117 16.57 -7.67 -4.93
C GLU A 117 15.09 -8.05 -5.08
N LYS A 118 14.82 -9.35 -4.97
CA LYS A 118 13.48 -9.94 -4.97
C LYS A 118 12.51 -9.26 -4.01
N GLU A 119 12.94 -9.02 -2.77
CA GLU A 119 12.10 -8.47 -1.71
C GLU A 119 11.66 -7.05 -2.04
N SER A 120 12.56 -6.26 -2.63
CA SER A 120 12.29 -4.90 -3.10
C SER A 120 11.17 -4.85 -4.14
N ILE A 121 11.19 -5.76 -5.14
CA ILE A 121 10.12 -5.87 -6.13
C ILE A 121 8.81 -6.26 -5.47
N MET A 122 8.82 -7.25 -4.57
CA MET A 122 7.60 -7.66 -3.87
C MET A 122 7.00 -6.50 -3.08
N LYS A 123 7.80 -5.76 -2.30
CA LYS A 123 7.33 -4.59 -1.54
C LYS A 123 6.70 -3.55 -2.46
N PHE A 124 7.37 -3.22 -3.57
CA PHE A 124 6.81 -2.30 -4.55
C PHE A 124 5.46 -2.80 -5.10
N SER A 125 5.39 -4.06 -5.55
CA SER A 125 4.18 -4.69 -6.05
C SER A 125 3.05 -4.69 -5.02
N TYR A 126 3.32 -5.05 -3.76
CA TYR A 126 2.36 -5.00 -2.65
C TYR A 126 1.82 -3.59 -2.42
N GLY A 127 2.70 -2.58 -2.39
CA GLY A 127 2.30 -1.19 -2.19
C GLY A 127 1.35 -0.70 -3.29
N ILE A 128 1.68 -0.98 -4.55
CA ILE A 128 0.82 -0.64 -5.69
C ILE A 128 -0.51 -1.41 -5.65
N ALA A 129 -0.48 -2.71 -5.33
CA ALA A 129 -1.68 -3.53 -5.19
C ALA A 129 -2.64 -2.97 -4.15
N LEU A 130 -2.14 -2.51 -2.99
CA LEU A 130 -2.96 -1.86 -1.97
C LEU A 130 -3.61 -0.57 -2.50
N LEU A 131 -2.85 0.30 -3.16
CA LEU A 131 -3.38 1.57 -3.70
C LEU A 131 -4.47 1.33 -4.77
N ILE A 132 -4.28 0.32 -5.62
CA ILE A 132 -5.29 -0.11 -6.60
C ILE A 132 -6.51 -0.69 -5.88
N GLY A 133 -6.31 -1.57 -4.90
CA GLY A 133 -7.36 -2.19 -4.10
C GLY A 133 -8.24 -1.15 -3.40
N ILE A 134 -7.66 -0.08 -2.84
CA ILE A 134 -8.42 1.04 -2.25
C ILE A 134 -9.31 1.69 -3.31
N THR A 135 -8.74 1.98 -4.49
CA THR A 135 -9.45 2.65 -5.57
C THR A 135 -10.63 1.80 -6.07
N LEU A 136 -10.43 0.49 -6.23
CA LEU A 136 -11.47 -0.45 -6.63
C LEU A 136 -12.54 -0.63 -5.55
N SER A 137 -12.13 -0.72 -4.28
CA SER A 137 -13.04 -0.78 -3.13
C SER A 137 -14.01 0.40 -3.14
N LEU A 138 -13.49 1.62 -3.23
CA LEU A 138 -14.32 2.84 -3.26
C LEU A 138 -15.25 2.89 -4.47
N LYS A 139 -14.75 2.52 -5.66
CA LYS A 139 -15.58 2.45 -6.88
C LYS A 139 -16.76 1.48 -6.71
N TRP A 140 -16.51 0.30 -6.16
CA TRP A 140 -17.55 -0.70 -5.99
C TRP A 140 -18.55 -0.30 -4.89
N LEU A 141 -18.08 0.29 -3.79
CA LEU A 141 -18.96 0.78 -2.73
C LEU A 141 -19.88 1.90 -3.22
N ASN A 142 -19.34 2.91 -3.90
CA ASN A 142 -20.12 4.05 -4.41
C ASN A 142 -21.17 3.64 -5.45
N LYS A 143 -20.86 2.68 -6.33
CA LYS A 143 -21.82 2.16 -7.31
C LYS A 143 -23.07 1.58 -6.65
N ASN A 144 -22.92 0.97 -5.46
CA ASN A 144 -24.04 0.36 -4.73
C ASN A 144 -24.88 1.38 -3.95
N GLU A 145 -24.29 2.49 -3.52
CA GLU A 145 -25.05 3.57 -2.87
C GLU A 145 -25.98 4.25 -3.89
N GLN A 146 -25.51 4.52 -5.11
CA GLN A 146 -26.35 5.06 -6.20
C GLN A 146 -27.51 4.14 -6.58
N SER A 147 -27.34 2.81 -6.53
CA SER A 147 -28.43 1.86 -6.82
C SER A 147 -29.45 1.71 -5.69
N ARG A 148 -29.13 2.14 -4.46
CA ARG A 148 -30.03 2.06 -3.30
C ARG A 148 -30.88 3.31 -3.11
N THR A 149 -30.47 4.45 -3.66
CA THR A 149 -31.21 5.73 -3.59
C THR A 149 -32.32 5.85 -4.64
N THR A 150 -32.45 4.89 -5.56
CA THR A 150 -33.43 4.87 -6.67
C THR A 150 -34.60 3.92 -6.45
N ILE A 151 -34.84 3.47 -5.21
CA ILE A 151 -35.98 2.63 -4.82
C ILE A 151 -36.87 3.43 -3.85
#